data_AF-A0A2V9AE73-F1
#
_entry.id   AF-A0A2V9AE73-F1
#
_cell.length_a   1.000
_cell.length_b   1.000
_cell.length_c   1.000
_cell.angle_alpha   90.00
_cell.angle_beta   90.00
_cell.angle_gamma   90.00
#
_symmetry.space_group_name_H-M   'P 1'
#
loop_
_entity.id
_entity.type
_entity.pdbx_description
1 polymer ?
#
loop_
_entity_poly.entity_id
_entity_poly.type
_entity_poly.pdbx_seq_one_letter_code
_entity_poly.pdbx_strand_id
1 'polypeptide(L)'
;MNFAPSTWLFPALTISDVTGCPGATTCNLGITRSLTLADELSRALEGYDDPEIQKLRIKISGCPNSCGHHHIADIGFYGNMRKIEDQQAPYYQLLLGGKVSADGVHFGRQIMAVPARPIPAIIRELLAFYQRERQSGESFSSWVGRTPDKAIVERLHPLTEVTNSTEDIFLDWGDTETFSLKLGRGECAA
;
A
#
# COMPACT_ATOMS: atom_id res chain seq x y z
N MET A 1 -14.94 -39.75 1.08
CA MET A 1 -13.82 -39.18 1.84
C MET A 1 -13.82 -37.68 1.59
N ASN A 2 -14.31 -36.91 2.56
CA ASN A 2 -14.32 -35.46 2.50
C ASN A 2 -12.90 -34.97 2.77
N PHE A 3 -12.26 -34.38 1.76
CA PHE A 3 -11.07 -33.58 1.97
C PHE A 3 -11.52 -32.28 2.63
N ALA A 4 -11.28 -32.14 3.94
CA ALA A 4 -11.26 -30.83 4.57
C ALA A 4 -10.14 -30.01 3.88
N PRO A 5 -10.40 -28.78 3.41
CA PRO A 5 -9.36 -27.96 2.81
C PRO A 5 -8.37 -27.63 3.91
N SER A 6 -7.18 -28.19 3.78
CA SER A 6 -6.07 -27.96 4.69
C SER A 6 -5.71 -26.47 4.72
N THR A 7 -5.32 -25.99 5.89
CA THR A 7 -4.76 -24.67 6.24
C THR A 7 -3.47 -24.26 5.49
N TRP A 8 -3.21 -24.84 4.32
CA TRP A 8 -2.04 -24.62 3.46
C TRP A 8 -2.38 -23.91 2.13
N LEU A 9 -3.64 -23.51 1.93
CA LEU A 9 -3.98 -22.57 0.86
C LEU A 9 -3.51 -21.18 1.30
N PHE A 10 -2.23 -20.88 1.02
CA PHE A 10 -1.80 -19.50 0.94
C PHE A 10 -2.77 -18.77 0.02
N PRO A 11 -3.23 -17.56 0.38
CA PRO A 11 -4.25 -16.84 -0.36
C PRO A 11 -3.65 -16.23 -1.63
N ALA A 12 -3.10 -17.07 -2.51
CA ALA A 12 -2.46 -16.66 -3.74
C ALA A 12 -3.48 -15.94 -4.63
N LEU A 13 -3.05 -14.83 -5.24
CA LEU A 13 -3.89 -14.01 -6.12
C LEU A 13 -5.11 -13.38 -5.43
N THR A 14 -5.09 -13.25 -4.10
CA THR A 14 -6.10 -12.47 -3.39
C THR A 14 -5.54 -11.12 -2.92
N ILE A 15 -6.40 -10.27 -2.36
CA ILE A 15 -5.98 -9.00 -1.77
C ILE A 15 -4.97 -9.14 -0.62
N SER A 16 -4.94 -10.28 0.08
CA SER A 16 -3.94 -10.53 1.13
C SER A 16 -2.60 -11.04 0.58
N ASP A 17 -2.49 -11.32 -0.73
CA ASP A 17 -1.22 -11.60 -1.42
C ASP A 17 -0.50 -10.29 -1.79
N VAL A 18 0.07 -9.66 -0.77
CA VAL A 18 0.70 -8.35 -0.90
C VAL A 18 2.16 -8.50 -1.33
N THR A 19 2.52 -7.92 -2.48
CA THR A 19 3.91 -7.95 -2.97
C THR A 19 4.71 -6.79 -2.38
N GLY A 20 5.81 -7.09 -1.68
CA GLY A 20 6.81 -6.09 -1.27
C GLY A 20 8.18 -6.37 -1.89
N CYS A 21 8.93 -5.33 -2.28
CA CYS A 21 10.38 -5.49 -2.50
C CYS A 21 11.13 -5.51 -1.16
N PRO A 22 12.44 -5.84 -1.11
CA PRO A 22 13.18 -5.87 0.16
C PRO A 22 13.15 -4.54 0.94
N GLY A 23 13.08 -3.40 0.26
CA GLY A 23 13.04 -2.08 0.90
C GLY A 23 14.20 -1.86 1.87
N ALA A 24 14.00 -1.00 2.88
CA ALA A 24 15.04 -0.69 3.87
C ALA A 24 15.42 -1.88 4.78
N THR A 25 14.78 -3.04 4.61
CA THR A 25 15.17 -4.28 5.31
C THR A 25 16.56 -4.74 4.91
N THR A 26 16.89 -4.71 3.61
CA THR A 26 18.21 -5.10 3.11
C THR A 26 18.73 -4.23 1.96
N CYS A 27 17.86 -3.49 1.26
CA CYS A 27 18.26 -2.69 0.12
C CYS A 27 18.79 -1.32 0.57
N ASN A 28 19.99 -0.98 0.11
CA ASN A 28 20.64 0.31 0.39
C ASN A 28 19.92 1.54 -0.21
N LEU A 29 18.99 1.36 -1.14
CA LEU A 29 18.13 2.43 -1.66
C LEU A 29 16.75 2.47 -0.98
N GLY A 30 16.47 1.53 -0.07
CA GLY A 30 15.21 1.48 0.63
C GLY A 30 15.05 2.70 1.53
N ILE A 31 13.96 3.43 1.34
CA ILE A 31 13.54 4.51 2.23
C ILE A 31 12.69 3.91 3.35
N THR A 32 11.80 2.97 3.01
CA THR A 32 10.88 2.32 3.94
C THR A 32 10.93 0.80 3.84
N ARG A 33 10.42 0.11 4.87
CA ARG A 33 10.41 -1.35 5.03
C ARG A 33 9.19 -1.96 4.36
N SER A 34 9.25 -2.11 3.05
CA SER A 34 8.12 -2.63 2.26
C SER A 34 7.71 -4.06 2.57
N LEU A 35 8.64 -4.95 3.01
CA LEU A 35 8.31 -6.34 3.36
C LEU A 35 7.46 -6.43 4.63
N THR A 36 7.79 -5.66 5.67
CA THR A 36 7.06 -5.67 6.94
C THR A 36 5.69 -5.02 6.79
N LEU A 37 5.58 -3.96 5.98
CA LEU A 37 4.27 -3.41 5.62
C LEU A 37 3.43 -4.41 4.80
N ALA A 38 4.03 -5.15 3.87
CA ALA A 38 3.32 -6.15 3.10
C ALA A 38 2.75 -7.25 4.00
N ASP A 39 3.56 -7.79 4.91
CA ASP A 39 3.16 -8.80 5.90
C ASP A 39 2.03 -8.30 6.83
N GLU A 40 2.11 -7.04 7.27
CA GLU A 40 1.04 -6.43 8.06
C GLU A 40 -0.27 -6.29 7.27
N LEU A 41 -0.19 -5.89 6.00
CA LEU A 41 -1.36 -5.80 5.14
C LEU A 41 -1.95 -7.16 4.80
N SER A 42 -1.11 -8.18 4.58
CA SER A 42 -1.57 -9.56 4.42
C SER A 42 -2.47 -9.97 5.58
N ARG A 43 -2.00 -9.80 6.83
CA ARG A 43 -2.80 -10.08 8.04
C ARG A 43 -4.04 -9.21 8.15
N ALA A 44 -3.91 -7.90 7.94
CA ALA A 44 -5.02 -6.96 8.09
C ALA A 44 -6.16 -7.25 7.10
N LEU A 45 -5.83 -7.80 5.93
CA LEU A 45 -6.78 -8.06 4.86
C LEU A 45 -7.25 -9.52 4.81
N GLU A 46 -6.77 -10.36 5.73
CA GLU A 46 -7.37 -11.68 5.99
C GLU A 46 -8.86 -11.51 6.34
N GLY A 47 -9.72 -12.26 5.65
CA GLY A 47 -11.15 -12.30 5.92
C GLY A 47 -12.03 -11.38 5.08
N TYR A 48 -11.48 -10.55 4.17
CA TYR A 48 -12.31 -9.94 3.13
C TYR A 48 -12.91 -11.03 2.24
N ASP A 49 -14.22 -11.03 2.01
CA ASP A 49 -14.93 -12.04 1.20
C ASP A 49 -15.54 -11.47 -0.09
N ASP A 50 -15.54 -10.14 -0.22
CA ASP A 50 -16.07 -9.45 -1.40
C ASP A 50 -15.32 -9.86 -2.68
N PRO A 51 -16.02 -10.40 -3.70
CA PRO A 51 -15.37 -10.95 -4.89
C PRO A 51 -14.58 -9.94 -5.73
N GLU A 52 -14.96 -8.66 -5.71
CA GLU A 52 -14.23 -7.61 -6.44
C GLU A 52 -13.01 -7.15 -5.64
N ILE A 53 -13.13 -7.05 -4.32
CA ILE A 53 -12.00 -6.73 -3.45
C ILE A 53 -10.95 -7.84 -3.48
N GLN A 54 -11.38 -9.10 -3.47
CA GLN A 54 -10.47 -10.25 -3.51
C GLN A 54 -9.55 -10.24 -4.73
N LYS A 55 -9.93 -9.63 -5.85
CA LYS A 55 -9.12 -9.55 -7.08
C LYS A 55 -8.05 -8.45 -7.05
N LEU A 56 -8.08 -7.56 -6.05
CA LEU A 56 -7.21 -6.39 -6.02
C LEU A 56 -5.77 -6.80 -5.72
N ARG A 57 -4.83 -6.19 -6.46
CA ARG A 57 -3.40 -6.39 -6.23
C ARG A 57 -2.85 -5.20 -5.46
N ILE A 58 -2.19 -5.50 -4.35
CA ILE A 58 -1.44 -4.51 -3.57
C ILE A 58 0.05 -4.75 -3.80
N LYS A 59 0.76 -3.71 -4.24
CA LYS A 59 2.20 -3.80 -4.50
C LYS A 59 2.95 -2.63 -3.89
N ILE A 60 4.02 -2.94 -3.16
CA ILE A 60 4.76 -2.01 -2.32
C ILE A 60 6.23 -2.03 -2.74
N SER A 61 6.82 -0.85 -2.87
CA SER A 61 8.27 -0.70 -3.00
C SER A 61 8.81 0.18 -1.89
N GLY A 62 9.93 -0.16 -1.29
CA GLY A 62 10.56 0.68 -0.27
C GLY A 62 11.14 1.99 -0.82
N CYS A 63 11.15 2.21 -2.13
CA CYS A 63 11.61 3.44 -2.79
C CYS A 63 10.96 3.61 -4.19
N PRO A 64 11.14 4.77 -4.86
CA PRO A 64 10.52 5.05 -6.16
C PRO A 64 10.96 4.15 -7.33
N ASN A 65 12.00 3.32 -7.19
CA ASN A 65 12.55 2.50 -8.29
C ASN A 65 11.66 1.32 -8.71
N SER A 66 10.54 1.09 -8.03
CA SER A 66 9.48 0.17 -8.45
C SER A 66 9.86 -1.31 -8.61
N CYS A 67 10.85 -1.82 -7.86
CA CYS A 67 11.17 -3.25 -7.87
C CYS A 67 9.97 -4.15 -7.45
N GLY A 68 9.02 -3.61 -6.68
CA GLY A 68 7.77 -4.29 -6.34
C GLY A 68 6.66 -4.14 -7.37
N HIS A 69 6.86 -3.37 -8.46
CA HIS A 69 5.89 -3.04 -9.50
C HIS A 69 4.66 -2.25 -9.02
N HIS A 70 4.87 -1.29 -8.12
CA HIS A 70 3.77 -0.49 -7.53
C HIS A 70 3.00 0.36 -8.56
N HIS A 71 3.61 0.72 -9.70
CA HIS A 71 2.93 1.53 -10.72
C HIS A 71 1.83 0.79 -11.48
N ILE A 72 1.81 -0.54 -11.47
CA ILE A 72 0.87 -1.36 -12.24
C ILE A 72 -0.06 -2.19 -11.36
N ALA A 73 -0.20 -1.80 -10.09
CA ALA A 73 -1.09 -2.41 -9.12
C ALA A 73 -2.36 -1.59 -8.94
N ASP A 74 -3.45 -2.27 -8.56
CA ASP A 74 -4.72 -1.61 -8.24
C ASP A 74 -4.52 -0.61 -7.10
N ILE A 75 -3.74 -1.01 -6.10
CA ILE A 75 -3.24 -0.18 -4.99
C ILE A 75 -1.71 -0.29 -4.93
N GLY A 76 -1.02 0.79 -5.26
CA GLY A 76 0.43 0.88 -5.26
C GLY A 76 0.96 1.75 -4.13
N PHE A 77 2.09 1.36 -3.54
CA PHE A 77 2.83 2.18 -2.60
C PHE A 77 4.32 2.25 -2.96
N TYR A 78 4.92 3.43 -2.83
CA TYR A 78 6.37 3.55 -2.79
C TYR A 78 6.86 4.37 -1.61
N GLY A 79 7.99 3.96 -1.03
CA GLY A 79 8.60 4.62 0.12
C GLY A 79 9.02 6.05 -0.16
N ASN A 80 8.75 6.91 0.81
CA ASN A 80 9.02 8.34 0.83
C ASN A 80 9.35 8.77 2.26
N MET A 81 9.75 10.02 2.46
CA MET A 81 10.03 10.58 3.77
C MET A 81 9.50 12.01 3.82
N ARG A 82 8.97 12.40 4.98
CA ARG A 82 8.62 13.79 5.27
C ARG A 82 9.36 14.25 6.51
N LYS A 83 9.75 15.53 6.50
CA LYS A 83 10.23 16.19 7.71
C LYS A 83 9.02 16.80 8.43
N ILE A 84 8.80 16.40 9.68
CA ILE A 84 7.78 16.97 10.57
C ILE A 84 8.55 17.61 11.72
N GLU A 85 8.45 18.94 11.83
CA GLU A 85 9.31 19.74 12.69
C GLU A 85 10.81 19.46 12.40
N ASP A 86 11.53 18.89 13.36
CA ASP A 86 12.94 18.52 13.23
C ASP A 86 13.20 17.02 13.10
N GLN A 87 12.16 16.21 12.99
CA GLN A 87 12.25 14.76 12.85
C GLN A 87 11.84 14.29 11.45
N GLN A 88 12.44 13.19 11.01
CA GLN A 88 12.05 12.52 9.76
C GLN A 88 11.02 11.44 10.07
N ALA A 89 9.97 11.37 9.26
CA ALA A 89 8.92 10.37 9.37
C ALA A 89 8.85 9.51 8.10
N PRO A 90 8.64 8.19 8.23
CA PRO A 90 8.45 7.29 7.10
C PRO A 90 7.08 7.53 6.48
N TYR A 91 7.07 7.79 5.19
CA TYR A 91 5.87 7.98 4.40
C TYR A 91 5.86 7.02 3.22
N TYR A 92 4.69 6.81 2.65
CA TYR A 92 4.55 6.17 1.35
C TYR A 92 3.72 7.06 0.45
N GLN A 93 4.06 7.12 -0.83
CA GLN A 93 3.15 7.66 -1.84
C GLN A 93 2.13 6.58 -2.20
N LEU A 94 0.83 6.90 -2.06
CA LEU A 94 -0.27 6.07 -2.53
C LEU A 94 -0.51 6.32 -4.02
N LEU A 95 -0.63 5.23 -4.79
CA LEU A 95 -1.03 5.22 -6.18
C LEU A 95 -2.27 4.33 -6.35
N LEU A 96 -3.21 4.75 -7.20
CA LEU A 96 -4.42 3.96 -7.48
C LEU A 96 -4.67 3.78 -8.97
N GLY A 97 -5.25 2.63 -9.32
CA GLY A 97 -5.77 2.35 -10.66
C GLY A 97 -4.75 1.80 -11.66
N GLY A 98 -3.57 1.37 -11.20
CA GLY A 98 -2.61 0.68 -12.04
C GLY A 98 -3.10 -0.71 -12.44
N LYS A 99 -2.91 -1.12 -13.69
CA LYS A 99 -3.23 -2.48 -14.14
C LYS A 99 -2.50 -2.84 -15.42
N VAL A 100 -2.28 -4.15 -15.59
CA VAL A 100 -1.91 -4.79 -16.85
C VAL A 100 -3.08 -5.68 -17.28
N SER A 101 -3.59 -5.47 -18.49
CA SER A 101 -4.62 -6.30 -19.11
C SER A 101 -4.30 -6.54 -20.59
N ALA A 102 -5.10 -7.36 -21.27
CA ALA A 102 -4.98 -7.58 -22.70
C ALA A 102 -5.14 -6.28 -23.52
N ASP A 103 -5.93 -5.33 -23.01
CA ASP A 103 -6.20 -4.05 -23.65
C ASP A 103 -5.09 -3.01 -23.43
N GLY A 104 -4.08 -3.33 -22.61
CA GLY A 104 -2.90 -2.49 -22.40
C GLY A 104 -2.49 -2.34 -20.94
N VAL A 105 -1.61 -1.36 -20.71
CA VAL A 105 -1.08 -1.01 -19.39
C VAL A 105 -1.61 0.36 -18.98
N HIS A 106 -2.16 0.43 -17.77
CA HIS A 106 -2.53 1.67 -17.12
C HIS A 106 -1.62 1.87 -15.91
N PHE A 107 -0.98 3.04 -15.83
CA PHE A 107 -0.18 3.39 -14.67
C PHE A 107 -1.06 4.00 -13.57
N GLY A 108 -0.78 3.60 -12.33
CA GLY A 108 -1.44 4.14 -11.16
C GLY A 108 -1.20 5.63 -11.01
N ARG A 109 -2.24 6.36 -10.63
CA ARG A 109 -2.24 7.81 -10.45
C ARG A 109 -1.77 8.12 -9.04
N GLN A 110 -0.84 9.06 -8.87
CA GLN A 110 -0.37 9.47 -7.55
C GLN A 110 -1.47 10.24 -6.82
N ILE A 111 -1.97 9.68 -5.72
CA ILE A 111 -3.12 10.25 -4.98
C ILE A 111 -2.65 11.17 -3.86
N MET A 112 -1.88 10.64 -2.91
CA MET A 112 -1.35 11.40 -1.78
C MET A 112 -0.21 10.65 -1.08
N ALA A 113 0.63 11.37 -0.35
CA ALA A 113 1.58 10.74 0.56
C ALA A 113 0.92 10.50 1.92
N VAL A 114 1.15 9.32 2.49
CA VAL A 114 0.55 8.85 3.74
C VAL A 114 1.64 8.37 4.72
N PRO A 115 1.48 8.60 6.03
CA PRO A 115 2.41 8.05 7.02
C PRO A 115 2.36 6.51 7.02
N ALA A 116 3.46 5.85 7.40
CA ALA A 116 3.57 4.39 7.33
C ALA A 116 2.55 3.65 8.22
N ARG A 117 2.43 4.03 9.49
CA ARG A 117 1.59 3.31 10.47
C ARG A 117 0.10 3.29 10.12
N PRO A 118 -0.53 4.38 9.65
CA PRO A 118 -1.95 4.34 9.31
C PRO A 118 -2.33 3.57 8.04
N ILE A 119 -1.37 3.06 7.25
CA ILE A 119 -1.66 2.41 5.96
C ILE A 119 -2.72 1.30 6.04
N PRO A 120 -2.70 0.36 7.01
CA PRO A 120 -3.77 -0.64 7.13
C PRO A 120 -5.16 -0.01 7.30
N ALA A 121 -5.28 1.04 8.12
CA ALA A 121 -6.53 1.77 8.29
C ALA A 121 -6.96 2.53 7.03
N ILE A 122 -6.00 3.12 6.32
CA ILE A 122 -6.22 3.81 5.04
C ILE A 122 -6.77 2.85 3.99
N ILE A 123 -6.23 1.64 3.88
CA ILE A 123 -6.73 0.63 2.94
C ILE A 123 -8.15 0.21 3.33
N ARG A 124 -8.41 -0.07 4.61
CA ARG A 124 -9.78 -0.41 5.06
C ARG A 124 -10.78 0.68 4.71
N GLU A 125 -10.43 1.94 4.94
CA GLU A 125 -11.30 3.07 4.63
C GLU A 125 -11.50 3.25 3.12
N LEU A 126 -10.44 3.08 2.32
CA LEU A 126 -10.52 3.11 0.86
C LEU A 126 -11.44 2.02 0.31
N LEU A 127 -11.30 0.79 0.81
CA LEU A 127 -12.15 -0.33 0.41
C LEU A 127 -13.61 -0.11 0.84
N ALA A 128 -13.84 0.39 2.05
CA ALA A 128 -15.19 0.75 2.50
C ALA A 128 -15.79 1.87 1.65
N PHE A 129 -14.98 2.84 1.21
CA PHE A 129 -15.44 3.91 0.33
C PHE A 129 -15.83 3.38 -1.06
N TYR A 130 -15.00 2.51 -1.63
CA TYR A 130 -15.36 1.79 -2.85
C TYR A 130 -16.67 1.00 -2.69
N GLN A 131 -16.82 0.21 -1.63
CA GLN A 131 -18.03 -0.60 -1.43
C GLN A 131 -19.31 0.24 -1.29
N ARG A 132 -19.23 1.40 -0.64
CA ARG A 132 -20.38 2.31 -0.48
C ARG A 132 -20.78 3.00 -1.77
N GLU A 133 -19.79 3.42 -2.57
CA GLU A 133 -20.04 4.27 -3.74
C GLU A 133 -20.09 3.50 -5.06
N ARG A 134 -19.66 2.23 -5.09
CA ARG A 134 -19.65 1.45 -6.32
C ARG A 134 -21.05 1.22 -6.86
N GLN A 135 -21.18 1.30 -8.16
CA GLN A 135 -22.40 0.91 -8.86
C GLN A 135 -22.50 -0.63 -8.89
N SER A 136 -23.69 -1.14 -9.20
CA SER A 136 -23.90 -2.59 -9.32
C SER A 136 -22.95 -3.21 -10.35
N GLY A 137 -22.14 -4.18 -9.92
CA GLY A 137 -21.16 -4.85 -10.78
C GLY A 137 -19.93 -4.01 -11.14
N GLU A 138 -19.74 -2.83 -10.55
CA GLU A 138 -18.61 -1.97 -10.83
C GLU A 138 -17.32 -2.48 -10.18
N SER A 139 -16.26 -2.64 -10.98
CA SER A 139 -14.93 -3.00 -10.48
C SER A 139 -14.23 -1.82 -9.79
N PHE A 140 -13.25 -2.10 -8.93
CA PHE A 140 -12.44 -1.07 -8.27
C PHE A 140 -11.73 -0.15 -9.28
N SER A 141 -11.18 -0.70 -10.37
CA SER A 141 -10.52 0.10 -11.41
C SER A 141 -11.46 1.09 -12.07
N SER A 142 -12.71 0.68 -12.37
CA SER A 142 -13.74 1.59 -12.90
C SER A 142 -14.09 2.69 -11.91
N TRP A 143 -14.30 2.30 -10.65
CA TRP A 143 -14.62 3.24 -9.58
C TRP A 143 -13.50 4.28 -9.38
N VAL A 144 -12.23 3.86 -9.29
CA VAL A 144 -11.06 4.76 -9.22
C VAL A 144 -10.97 5.66 -10.46
N GLY A 145 -11.35 5.16 -11.64
CA GLY A 145 -11.31 5.92 -12.88
C GLY A 145 -12.33 7.06 -12.93
N ARG A 146 -13.51 6.89 -12.35
CA ARG A 146 -14.56 7.94 -12.28
C ARG A 146 -14.53 8.79 -11.02
N THR A 147 -13.88 8.34 -9.96
CA THR A 147 -13.88 9.03 -8.67
C THR A 147 -12.79 10.11 -8.66
N PRO A 148 -13.13 11.38 -8.42
CA PRO A 148 -12.14 12.44 -8.39
C PRO A 148 -11.13 12.22 -7.25
N ASP A 149 -9.85 12.47 -7.52
CA ASP A 149 -8.79 12.32 -6.50
C ASP A 149 -9.05 13.16 -5.28
N LYS A 150 -9.60 14.35 -5.47
CA LYS A 150 -9.99 15.23 -4.36
C LYS A 150 -10.95 14.52 -3.39
N ALA A 151 -11.93 13.76 -3.87
CA ALA A 151 -12.86 13.04 -3.02
C ALA A 151 -12.16 11.90 -2.25
N ILE A 152 -11.21 11.21 -2.88
CA ILE A 152 -10.40 10.16 -2.24
C ILE A 152 -9.50 10.79 -1.17
N VAL A 153 -8.81 11.88 -1.49
CA VAL A 153 -7.93 12.60 -0.58
C VAL A 153 -8.72 13.13 0.62
N GLU A 154 -9.85 13.82 0.41
CA GLU A 154 -10.71 14.32 1.49
C GLU A 154 -11.19 13.18 2.41
N ARG A 155 -11.49 12.01 1.83
CA ARG A 155 -11.93 10.84 2.59
C ARG A 155 -10.83 10.26 3.47
N LEU A 156 -9.60 10.20 2.95
CA LEU A 156 -8.45 9.59 3.63
C LEU A 156 -7.70 10.56 4.53
N HIS A 157 -7.83 11.88 4.30
CA HIS A 157 -7.11 12.93 5.04
C HIS A 157 -7.17 12.78 6.56
N PRO A 158 -8.33 12.48 7.20
CA PRO A 158 -8.41 12.33 8.64
C PRO A 158 -7.52 11.22 9.22
N LEU A 159 -7.18 10.19 8.44
CA LEU A 159 -6.28 9.11 8.84
C LEU A 159 -4.80 9.47 8.64
N THR A 160 -4.53 10.55 7.93
CA THR A 160 -3.19 11.06 7.63
C THR A 160 -2.82 12.28 8.45
N GLU A 161 -3.82 12.93 9.06
CA GLU A 161 -3.62 14.06 9.95
C GLU A 161 -2.89 13.61 11.21
N VAL A 162 -1.70 14.17 11.37
CA VAL A 162 -0.92 14.09 12.60
C VAL A 162 -1.50 15.12 13.57
N THR A 163 -2.64 14.79 14.19
CA THR A 163 -3.18 15.58 15.30
C THR A 163 -2.57 15.05 16.59
N ASN A 164 -1.51 15.73 17.03
CA ASN A 164 -0.61 15.35 18.12
C ASN A 164 0.36 14.22 17.71
N SER A 165 1.64 14.51 17.87
CA SER A 165 2.79 13.65 17.62
C SER A 165 2.70 12.35 18.44
N THR A 166 1.85 11.42 18.01
CA THR A 166 1.93 10.05 18.49
C THR A 166 3.28 9.52 18.03
N GLU A 167 4.08 9.00 18.97
CA GLU A 167 5.46 8.55 18.72
C GLU A 167 5.54 7.58 17.51
N ASP A 168 4.44 6.86 17.25
CA ASP A 168 4.27 5.93 16.14
C ASP A 168 4.41 6.54 14.74
N ILE A 169 4.14 7.84 14.53
CA ILE A 169 4.28 8.44 13.18
C ILE A 169 5.73 8.47 12.70
N PHE A 170 6.67 8.42 13.63
CA PHE A 170 8.10 8.38 13.37
C PHE A 170 8.62 6.95 13.33
N LEU A 171 7.76 5.93 13.37
CA LEU A 171 8.14 4.53 13.27
C LEU A 171 7.68 3.95 11.94
N ASP A 172 8.57 3.23 11.26
CA ASP A 172 8.16 2.38 10.15
C ASP A 172 7.62 1.05 10.69
N TRP A 173 6.97 0.27 9.82
CA TRP A 173 6.52 -1.07 10.18
C TRP A 173 7.70 -2.00 10.44
N GLY A 174 7.70 -2.65 11.60
CA GLY A 174 8.76 -3.55 12.04
C GLY A 174 9.93 -2.87 12.75
N ASP A 175 9.94 -1.55 12.85
CA ASP A 175 10.93 -0.81 13.63
C ASP A 175 10.38 -0.46 15.02
N THR A 176 11.27 -0.46 16.00
CA THR A 176 11.03 0.04 17.37
C THR A 176 11.78 1.34 17.65
N GLU A 177 12.68 1.74 16.76
CA GLU A 177 13.48 2.96 16.85
C GLU A 177 12.90 4.04 15.94
N THR A 178 13.11 5.30 16.31
CA THR A 178 12.73 6.46 15.50
C THR A 178 13.37 6.40 14.11
N PHE A 179 12.55 6.63 13.10
CA PHE A 179 12.93 6.63 11.71
C PHE A 179 14.05 7.63 11.44
N SER A 180 15.04 7.16 10.69
CA SER A 180 16.14 7.97 10.20
C SER A 180 16.54 7.43 8.84
N LEU A 181 16.52 8.29 7.83
CA LEU A 181 16.84 7.88 6.46
C LEU A 181 18.31 7.49 6.34
N LYS A 182 18.56 6.22 5.97
CA LYS A 182 19.89 5.66 5.74
C LYS A 182 19.98 5.14 4.31
N LEU A 183 20.48 5.98 3.40
CA LEU A 183 20.70 5.60 2.00
C LEU A 183 22.17 5.27 1.75
N GLY A 184 22.41 4.27 0.90
CA GLY A 184 23.72 3.82 0.47
C GLY A 184 23.77 3.53 -1.04
N ARG A 185 24.75 2.72 -1.46
CA ARG A 185 24.90 2.35 -2.88
C ARG A 185 23.87 1.30 -3.28
N GLY A 186 23.08 1.60 -4.31
CA GLY A 186 22.06 0.68 -4.78
C GLY A 186 22.58 -0.60 -5.42
N GLU A 187 21.85 -1.68 -5.17
CA GLU A 187 22.11 -3.00 -5.76
C GLU A 187 21.42 -3.20 -7.11
N CYS A 188 20.33 -2.45 -7.37
CA CYS A 188 19.49 -2.60 -8.57
C CYS A 188 19.65 -1.46 -9.60
N ALA A 189 20.38 -0.39 -9.26
CA ALA A 189 20.57 0.81 -10.10
C ALA A 189 22.06 1.13 -10.26
N ALA A 190 22.89 0.07 -10.33
CA ALA A 190 24.34 0.16 -10.47
C ALA A 190 24.76 0.17 -11.95
#